data_AF-A0A949U7Q5-F1
#
_entry.id   AF-A0A949U7Q5-F1
#
_cell.length_a   1.000
_cell.length_b   1.000
_cell.length_c   1.000
_cell.angle_alpha   90.00
_cell.angle_beta   90.00
_cell.angle_gamma   90.00
#
_symmetry.space_group_name_H-M   'P 1'
#
loop_
_entity.id
_entity.type
_entity.pdbx_description
1 polymer ?
#
loop_
_entity_poly.entity_id
_entity_poly.type
_entity_poly.pdbx_seq_one_letter_code
_entity_poly.pdbx_strand_id
1 'polypeptide(L)' 'MPQSQEEFYFSVSLRTLDLCLYGKNHNLSCEEIADQAGLSPDEVQTVLASIDSKRRATTYLHQPPLLVKTIPGIAA' A
#
# COMPACT_ATOMS: atom_id res chain seq x y z
N MET A 1 -12.77 7.68 21.95
CA MET A 1 -12.64 8.60 20.82
C MET A 1 -13.24 7.90 19.60
N PRO A 2 -14.00 8.57 18.72
CA PRO A 2 -14.46 7.93 17.49
C PRO A 2 -13.24 7.67 16.59
N GLN A 3 -13.01 6.40 16.24
CA GLN A 3 -11.97 6.00 15.30
C GLN A 3 -12.24 6.67 13.94
N SER A 4 -11.20 7.18 13.28
CA SER A 4 -11.39 7.79 11.95
C SER A 4 -11.79 6.70 10.94
N GLN A 5 -12.57 7.07 9.91
CA GLN A 5 -12.95 6.14 8.82
C GLN A 5 -11.70 5.51 8.15
N GLU A 6 -10.58 6.24 8.16
CA GLU A 6 -9.31 5.82 7.62
C GLU A 6 -8.66 4.73 8.48
N GLU A 7 -8.66 4.89 9.82
CA GLU A 7 -8.18 3.87 10.75
C GLU A 7 -9.04 2.60 10.69
N PHE A 8 -10.33 2.71 10.36
CA PHE A 8 -11.19 1.54 10.12
C PHE A 8 -10.76 0.77 8.86
N TYR A 9 -10.47 1.47 7.76
CA TYR A 9 -10.12 0.83 6.48
C TYR A 9 -8.66 0.32 6.42
N PHE A 10 -7.72 1.06 7.00
CA PHE A 10 -6.29 0.75 6.96
C PHE A 10 -5.79 -0.01 8.20
N SER A 11 -6.60 -0.08 9.26
CA SER A 11 -6.27 -0.75 10.53
C SER A 11 -5.09 -0.13 11.30
N VAL A 12 -4.51 0.96 10.79
CA VAL A 12 -3.43 1.74 11.41
C VAL A 12 -3.67 3.23 11.16
N SER A 13 -3.00 4.08 11.94
CA SER A 13 -2.99 5.53 11.71
C SER A 13 -2.34 5.87 10.37
N LEU A 14 -2.71 7.01 9.76
CA LEU A 14 -2.07 7.48 8.52
C LEU A 14 -0.57 7.70 8.68
N ARG A 15 -0.12 8.21 9.84
CA ARG A 15 1.31 8.38 10.14
C ARG A 15 2.05 7.05 10.04
N THR A 16 1.50 6.00 10.62
CA THR A 16 2.07 4.64 10.55
C THR A 16 2.05 4.11 9.12
N LEU A 17 0.92 4.30 8.41
CA LEU A 17 0.77 3.87 7.03
C LEU A 17 1.82 4.51 6.11
N ASP A 18 2.07 5.81 6.26
CA ASP A 18 3.08 6.55 5.48
C ASP A 18 4.49 6.00 5.69
N LEU A 19 4.88 5.72 6.94
CA LEU A 19 6.19 5.14 7.25
C LEU A 19 6.33 3.73 6.65
N CYS A 20 5.30 2.89 6.77
CA CYS A 20 5.30 1.56 6.17
C CYS A 20 5.32 1.61 4.63
N LEU A 21 4.57 2.54 4.01
CA LEU A 21 4.57 2.75 2.56
C LEU A 21 5.95 3.21 2.08
N TYR A 22 6.57 4.16 2.78
CA TYR A 22 7.90 4.65 2.47
C TYR A 22 8.90 3.50 2.49
N GLY A 23 8.96 2.74 3.60
CA GLY A 23 9.88 1.61 3.72
C GLY A 23 9.66 0.55 2.65
N LYS A 24 8.40 0.21 2.35
CA LYS A 24 8.05 -0.74 1.28
C LYS A 24 8.53 -0.29 -0.09
N ASN A 25 8.37 1.00 -0.43
CA ASN A 25 8.78 1.53 -1.72
C ASN A 25 10.30 1.61 -1.87
N HIS A 26 11.03 1.67 -0.75
CA HIS A 26 12.49 1.71 -0.72
C HIS A 26 13.14 0.34 -0.40
N ASN A 27 12.34 -0.74 -0.37
CA ASN A 27 12.78 -2.10 -0.06
C ASN A 27 13.52 -2.23 1.29
N LEU A 28 13.12 -1.46 2.30
CA LEU A 28 13.64 -1.59 3.66
C LEU A 28 13.11 -2.86 4.34
N SER A 29 13.86 -3.37 5.32
CA SER A 29 13.46 -4.53 6.10
C SER A 29 12.31 -4.20 7.08
N CYS A 30 11.60 -5.23 7.56
CA CYS A 30 10.55 -5.03 8.56
C CYS A 30 11.11 -4.43 9.86
N GLU A 31 12.33 -4.80 10.23
CA GLU A 31 13.04 -4.29 11.41
C GLU A 31 13.35 -2.80 11.29
N GLU A 32 13.85 -2.35 10.13
CA GLU A 32 14.14 -0.93 9.89
C GLU A 32 12.86 -0.08 9.93
N ILE A 33 11.76 -0.59 9.38
CA ILE A 33 10.46 0.10 9.40
C ILE A 33 9.88 0.10 10.82
N ALA A 34 9.99 -1.01 11.54
CA ALA A 34 9.47 -1.19 12.90
C ALA A 34 10.08 -0.18 13.88
N ASP A 35 11.40 0.00 13.81
CA ASP A 35 12.14 0.97 14.63
C ASP A 35 11.60 2.41 14.48
N GLN A 36 11.32 2.82 13.25
CA GLN A 36 10.82 4.16 12.95
C GLN A 36 9.31 4.32 13.20
N ALA A 37 8.53 3.27 12.98
CA ALA A 37 7.09 3.26 13.16
C ALA A 37 6.66 3.07 14.63
N GLY A 38 7.57 2.62 15.50
CA GLY A 38 7.28 2.28 16.89
C GLY A 38 6.41 1.02 17.00
N LEU A 39 6.63 0.05 16.11
CA LEU A 39 5.93 -1.23 16.05
C LEU A 39 6.91 -2.38 16.24
N SER A 40 6.39 -3.60 16.40
CA SER A 40 7.18 -4.83 16.22
C SER A 40 7.34 -5.19 14.74
N PRO A 41 8.38 -5.96 14.36
CA PRO A 41 8.54 -6.46 13.00
C PRO A 41 7.33 -7.27 12.49
N ASP A 42 6.68 -8.04 13.36
CA ASP A 42 5.50 -8.86 13.02
C ASP A 42 4.26 -7.99 12.71
N GLU A 43 4.07 -6.90 13.47
CA GLU A 43 3.03 -5.91 13.19
C GLU A 43 3.28 -5.22 11.85
N VAL A 44 4.54 -4.82 11.58
CA VAL A 44 4.93 -4.26 10.29
C VAL A 44 4.65 -5.24 9.16
N GLN A 45 5.02 -6.51 9.31
CA GLN A 45 4.75 -7.53 8.30
C GLN A 45 3.26 -7.64 7.96
N THR A 46 2.40 -7.58 8.99
CA THR A 46 0.93 -7.58 8.82
C THR A 46 0.45 -6.35 8.04
N VAL A 47 0.97 -5.16 8.37
CA VAL A 47 0.65 -3.91 7.66
C VAL A 47 1.11 -3.98 6.19
N LEU A 48 2.32 -4.46 5.93
CA LEU A 48 2.85 -4.62 4.58
C LEU A 48 2.01 -5.59 3.74
N ALA A 49 1.57 -6.71 4.32
CA ALA A 49 0.68 -7.66 3.65
C ALA A 49 -0.69 -7.03 3.33
N SER A 50 -1.21 -6.18 4.21
CA SER A 50 -2.44 -5.41 3.98
C SER A 50 -2.27 -4.41 2.83
N ILE A 51 -1.14 -3.70 2.76
CA ILE A 51 -0.80 -2.81 1.64
C ILE A 51 -0.77 -3.59 0.33
N ASP A 52 -0.12 -4.75 0.30
CA ASP A 52 -0.06 -5.60 -0.90
C ASP A 52 -1.43 -6.09 -1.35
N SER A 53 -2.26 -6.51 -0.39
CA SER A 53 -3.63 -6.92 -0.67
C SER A 53 -4.44 -5.79 -1.31
N LYS A 54 -4.35 -4.58 -0.74
CA LYS A 54 -5.02 -3.39 -1.27
C LYS A 54 -4.52 -3.03 -2.67
N ARG A 55 -3.19 -2.99 -2.90
CA ARG A 55 -2.60 -2.74 -4.23
C ARG A 55 -3.09 -3.75 -5.27
N ARG A 56 -3.12 -5.04 -4.94
CA ARG A 56 -3.65 -6.07 -5.83
C ARG A 56 -5.13 -5.80 -6.16
N ALA A 57 -5.96 -5.61 -5.14
CA ALA A 57 -7.39 -5.37 -5.30
C ALA A 57 -7.70 -4.10 -6.12
N THR A 58 -6.86 -3.07 -6.03
CA THR A 58 -7.05 -1.80 -6.76
C THR A 58 -6.27 -1.71 -8.06
N THR A 59 -5.59 -2.77 -8.51
CA THR A 59 -4.76 -2.76 -9.73
C THR A 59 -5.51 -2.18 -10.92
N TYR A 60 -6.77 -2.61 -11.11
CA TYR A 60 -7.63 -2.13 -12.21
C TYR A 60 -7.87 -0.61 -12.18
N LEU A 61 -7.95 0.00 -11.00
CA LEU A 61 -8.17 1.45 -10.85
C LEU A 61 -6.94 2.27 -11.27
N HIS A 62 -5.77 1.64 -11.35
CA HIS A 62 -4.52 2.25 -11.81
C HIS A 62 -4.15 1.85 -13.24
N GLN A 63 -4.95 1.03 -13.92
CA GLN A 63 -4.66 0.61 -15.29
C GLN A 63 -4.87 1.76 -16.27
N PRO A 64 -4.05 1.87 -17.33
CA PRO A 64 -4.36 2.73 -18.46
C PRO A 64 -5.63 2.23 -19.18
N PRO A 65 -6.25 3.05 -20.04
CA PRO A 65 -7.33 2.59 -20.90
C PRO A 65 -6.91 1.37 -21.72
N LEU A 66 -7.69 0.29 -21.63
CA LEU A 66 -7.44 -0.93 -22.39
C LEU A 66 -8.19 -0.88 -23.72
N LEU A 67 -7.46 -1.07 -24.82
CA LEU A 67 -8.06 -1.16 -26.15
C LEU A 67 -8.63 -2.57 -26.38
N VAL A 68 -9.90 -2.64 -26.83
CA VAL A 68 -10.56 -3.92 -27.18
C VAL A 68 -9.96 -4.53 -28.46
N LYS A 69 -9.40 -3.70 -29.33
CA LYS A 69 -8.68 -4.11 -30.55
C LYS A 69 -7.54 -3.14 -30.83
N THR A 70 -6.52 -3.57 -31.56
CA THR A 70 -5.43 -2.71 -32.01
C THR A 70 -5.97 -1.59 -32.91
N ILE A 71 -5.61 -0.34 -32.61
CA ILE A 71 -5.95 0.85 -33.41
C ILE A 71 -4.68 1.41 -34.05
N PRO A 72 -4.61 1.57 -35.39
CA PRO A 72 -3.45 2.16 -36.04
C PRO A 72 -3.12 3.55 -35.48
N GLY A 73 -1.85 3.78 -35.09
CA GLY A 73 -1.36 5.06 -34.58
C GLY A 73 -1.52 5.28 -33.06
N ILE A 74 -2.09 4.32 -32.32
CA ILE A 74 -2.14 4.34 -30.85
C ILE A 74 -1.24 3.24 -30.31
N ALA A 75 -0.22 3.61 -29.54
CA ALA A 75 0.64 2.64 -28.84
C ALA A 75 -0.13 2.00 -27.68
N ALA A 76 0.12 0.71 -27.44
CA ALA A 76 -0.46 -0.04 -26.33
C ALA A 76 0.16 0.35 -24.98
#